data_AF-A0A961CUL2-F1
#
_entry.id   AF-A0A961CUL2-F1
#
_cell.length_a   1.000
_cell.length_b   1.000
_cell.length_c   1.000
_cell.angle_alpha   90.00
_cell.angle_beta   90.00
_cell.angle_gamma   90.00
#
_symmetry.space_group_name_H-M   'P 1'
#
loop_
_entity.id
_entity.type
_entity.pdbx_description
1 polymer ?
#
loop_
_entity_poly.entity_id
_entity_poly.type
_entity_poly.pdbx_seq_one_letter_code
_entity_poly.pdbx_strand_id
1 'polypeptide(L)'
;SRSGTLTYQALYELKLQDIGVTTCVGIGGDPVPGTSFIDCLERFEADPDTSAVMMIGEIGGSAEEEAADFIASKMTKPVVAYIAGQTAPAGKKMGHAGAIVSGGKGTAAAKMEALGSAGVQVGANPTEAGSLMVDVVRSLA
;
A
#
# COMPACT_ATOMS: atom_id res chain seq x y z
N SER A 1 -0.77 -2.56 -5.68
CA SER A 1 -2.11 -2.10 -5.25
C SER A 1 -3.15 -3.19 -5.49
N ARG A 2 -4.18 -3.31 -4.64
CA ARG A 2 -5.32 -4.23 -4.87
C ARG A 2 -6.40 -3.65 -5.81
N SER A 3 -6.47 -2.33 -5.93
CA SER A 3 -7.49 -1.62 -6.70
C SER A 3 -6.90 -0.99 -7.96
N GLY A 4 -7.43 -1.34 -9.14
CA GLY A 4 -7.01 -0.72 -10.40
C GLY A 4 -7.25 0.79 -10.42
N THR A 5 -8.40 1.26 -9.93
CA THR A 5 -8.73 2.69 -9.93
C THR A 5 -7.85 3.51 -9.00
N LEU A 6 -7.58 3.00 -7.78
CA LEU A 6 -6.66 3.68 -6.86
C LEU A 6 -5.22 3.65 -7.38
N THR A 7 -4.87 2.63 -8.16
CA THR A 7 -3.56 2.58 -8.84
C THR A 7 -3.42 3.74 -9.81
N TYR A 8 -4.40 3.98 -10.68
CA TYR A 8 -4.37 5.12 -11.60
C TYR A 8 -4.40 6.46 -10.87
N GLN A 9 -5.16 6.56 -9.78
CA GLN A 9 -5.19 7.76 -8.96
C GLN A 9 -3.81 8.07 -8.38
N ALA A 10 -3.13 7.10 -7.76
CA ALA A 10 -1.80 7.33 -7.20
C ALA A 10 -0.78 7.76 -8.26
N LEU A 11 -0.79 7.13 -9.45
CA LEU A 11 0.03 7.56 -10.57
C LEU A 11 -0.27 9.00 -10.97
N TYR A 12 -1.54 9.39 -10.98
CA TYR A 12 -1.96 10.74 -11.31
C TYR A 12 -1.51 11.76 -10.24
N GLU A 13 -1.67 11.46 -8.95
CA GLU A 13 -1.23 12.32 -7.85
C GLU A 13 0.28 12.57 -7.90
N LEU A 14 1.08 11.53 -8.16
CA LEU A 14 2.54 11.65 -8.32
C LEU A 14 2.92 12.43 -9.58
N LYS A 15 2.24 12.19 -10.70
CA LYS A 15 2.47 12.91 -11.96
C LYS A 15 2.23 14.41 -11.80
N LEU A 16 1.19 14.83 -11.07
CA LEU A 16 0.92 16.24 -10.82
C LEU A 16 2.04 16.95 -10.04
N GLN A 17 2.90 16.19 -9.36
CA GLN A 17 4.01 16.68 -8.55
C GLN A 17 5.39 16.44 -9.22
N ASP A 18 5.39 16.08 -10.51
CA ASP A 18 6.58 15.77 -11.32
C ASP A 18 7.43 14.61 -10.76
N ILE A 19 6.77 13.64 -10.11
CA ILE A 19 7.41 12.42 -9.62
C ILE A 19 7.15 11.29 -10.63
N GLY A 20 8.24 10.77 -11.21
CA GLY A 20 8.22 9.62 -12.11
C GLY A 20 7.96 8.30 -11.37
N VAL A 21 7.43 7.31 -12.10
CA VAL A 21 7.18 5.96 -11.58
C VAL A 21 7.89 4.96 -12.49
N THR A 22 8.81 4.17 -11.91
CA THR A 22 9.56 3.13 -12.63
C THR A 22 8.68 1.96 -13.02
N THR A 23 7.96 1.41 -12.03
CA THR A 23 7.11 0.23 -12.18
C THR A 23 5.83 0.40 -11.37
N CYS A 24 4.71 -0.11 -11.91
CA CYS A 24 3.43 -0.10 -11.23
C CYS A 24 2.73 -1.45 -11.38
N VAL A 25 2.24 -2.02 -10.28
CA VAL A 25 1.60 -3.35 -10.25
C VAL A 25 0.25 -3.32 -9.54
N GLY A 26 -0.78 -3.77 -10.24
CA GLY A 26 -2.09 -4.11 -9.68
C GLY A 26 -2.16 -5.61 -9.39
N ILE A 27 -2.19 -6.01 -8.11
CA ILE A 27 -2.22 -7.41 -7.68
C ILE A 27 -3.63 -8.02 -7.71
N GLY A 28 -4.66 -7.18 -7.84
CA GLY A 28 -6.07 -7.57 -7.82
C GLY A 28 -6.68 -7.64 -6.42
N GLY A 29 -8.02 -7.57 -6.38
CA GLY A 29 -8.81 -7.61 -5.14
C GLY A 29 -9.32 -9.00 -4.76
N ASP A 30 -9.02 -10.01 -5.56
CA ASP A 30 -9.49 -11.37 -5.35
C ASP A 30 -8.85 -12.01 -4.10
N PRO A 31 -9.54 -12.96 -3.44
CA PRO A 31 -9.02 -13.61 -2.23
C PRO A 31 -7.75 -14.44 -2.46
N VAL A 32 -7.54 -14.91 -3.70
CA VAL A 32 -6.37 -15.69 -4.11
C VAL A 32 -5.73 -14.98 -5.31
N PRO A 33 -4.89 -13.96 -5.07
CA PRO A 33 -4.24 -13.26 -6.16
C PRO A 33 -3.10 -14.10 -6.74
N GLY A 34 -2.75 -13.86 -8.00
CA GLY A 34 -1.61 -14.52 -8.65
C GLY A 34 -0.24 -14.01 -8.17
N THR A 35 -0.22 -12.92 -7.40
CA THR A 35 0.96 -12.30 -6.78
C THR A 35 0.54 -11.61 -5.49
N SER A 36 1.45 -11.49 -4.52
CA SER A 36 1.22 -10.81 -3.24
C SER A 36 1.91 -9.45 -3.16
N PHE A 37 1.66 -8.71 -2.07
CA PHE A 37 2.44 -7.51 -1.76
C PHE A 37 3.92 -7.87 -1.54
N ILE A 38 4.20 -8.93 -0.81
CA ILE A 38 5.58 -9.36 -0.51
C ILE A 38 6.35 -9.65 -1.80
N ASP A 39 5.75 -10.38 -2.74
CA ASP A 39 6.39 -10.67 -4.04
C ASP A 39 6.75 -9.40 -4.81
N CYS A 40 5.91 -8.37 -4.75
CA CYS A 40 6.19 -7.07 -5.36
C CYS A 40 7.25 -6.29 -4.59
N LEU A 41 7.15 -6.25 -3.25
CA LEU A 41 8.08 -5.52 -2.39
C LEU A 41 9.51 -6.07 -2.49
N GLU A 42 9.67 -7.39 -2.54
CA GLU A 42 10.97 -8.04 -2.77
C GLU A 42 11.58 -7.61 -4.11
N ARG A 43 10.76 -7.56 -5.17
CA ARG A 43 11.21 -7.13 -6.50
C ARG A 43 11.55 -5.64 -6.54
N PHE A 44 10.77 -4.79 -5.86
CA PHE A 44 11.05 -3.36 -5.78
C PHE A 44 12.28 -3.06 -4.94
N GLU A 45 12.53 -3.80 -3.86
CA GLU A 45 13.77 -3.71 -3.08
C GLU A 45 14.99 -4.04 -3.97
N ALA A 46 14.89 -5.09 -4.79
CA ALA A 46 15.97 -5.52 -5.66
C ALA A 46 16.21 -4.64 -6.91
N ASP A 47 15.22 -3.82 -7.31
CA ASP A 47 15.29 -3.00 -8.52
C ASP A 47 16.13 -1.72 -8.31
N PRO A 48 17.31 -1.57 -8.94
CA PRO A 48 18.20 -0.42 -8.71
C PRO A 48 17.59 0.93 -9.12
N ASP A 49 16.61 0.95 -10.02
CA ASP A 49 15.98 2.20 -10.48
C ASP A 49 14.86 2.67 -9.52
N THR A 50 14.39 1.79 -8.63
CA THR A 50 13.34 2.12 -7.66
C THR A 50 13.96 2.72 -6.39
N SER A 51 13.64 3.99 -6.11
CA SER A 51 14.13 4.70 -4.90
C SER A 51 13.19 4.64 -3.69
N ALA A 52 11.89 4.53 -3.91
CA ALA A 52 10.86 4.48 -2.87
C ALA A 52 9.62 3.73 -3.38
N VAL A 53 8.79 3.20 -2.47
CA VAL A 53 7.63 2.37 -2.84
C VAL A 53 6.33 2.93 -2.26
N MET A 54 5.30 3.10 -3.10
CA MET A 54 3.94 3.40 -2.64
C MET A 54 3.10 2.13 -2.61
N MET A 55 2.58 1.76 -1.45
CA MET A 55 1.72 0.59 -1.26
C MET A 55 0.27 1.01 -1.02
N ILE A 56 -0.65 0.53 -1.85
CA ILE A 56 -2.09 0.76 -1.67
C ILE A 56 -2.79 -0.54 -1.32
N GLY A 57 -3.18 -0.64 -0.05
CA GLY A 57 -3.92 -1.75 0.53
C GLY A 57 -5.41 -1.45 0.69
N GLU A 58 -6.12 -2.43 1.24
CA GLU A 58 -7.55 -2.36 1.55
C GLU A 58 -7.86 -3.17 2.80
N ILE A 59 -8.97 -2.88 3.47
CA ILE A 59 -9.50 -3.75 4.53
C ILE A 59 -9.69 -5.22 4.08
N GLY A 60 -9.66 -6.12 5.06
CA GLY A 60 -9.88 -7.56 4.89
C GLY A 60 -8.62 -8.35 4.55
N GLY A 61 -8.51 -9.56 5.11
CA GLY A 61 -7.28 -10.36 5.08
C GLY A 61 -6.15 -9.77 5.93
N SER A 62 -4.96 -10.37 5.82
CA SER A 62 -3.75 -10.04 6.60
C SER A 62 -2.56 -9.56 5.74
N ALA A 63 -2.75 -9.39 4.44
CA ALA A 63 -1.65 -9.20 3.49
C ALA A 63 -0.83 -7.92 3.76
N GLU A 64 -1.46 -6.87 4.27
CA GLU A 64 -0.81 -5.61 4.62
C GLU A 64 -0.06 -5.70 5.95
N GLU A 65 -0.56 -6.46 6.92
CA GLU A 65 0.17 -6.77 8.15
C GLU A 65 1.41 -7.63 7.84
N GLU A 66 1.27 -8.65 6.98
CA GLU A 66 2.40 -9.47 6.51
C GLU A 66 3.41 -8.65 5.71
N ALA A 67 2.93 -7.70 4.90
CA ALA A 67 3.79 -6.74 4.21
C ALA A 67 4.54 -5.84 5.21
N ALA A 68 3.90 -5.41 6.30
CA ALA A 68 4.57 -4.63 7.34
C ALA A 68 5.73 -5.40 7.99
N ASP A 69 5.52 -6.67 8.32
CA ASP A 69 6.58 -7.55 8.85
C ASP A 69 7.75 -7.71 7.86
N PHE A 70 7.46 -7.84 6.57
CA PHE A 70 8.48 -7.89 5.52
C PHE A 70 9.24 -6.56 5.40
N ILE A 71 8.53 -5.44 5.37
CA ILE A 71 9.14 -4.10 5.28
C ILE A 71 10.11 -3.88 6.44
N ALA A 72 9.68 -4.15 7.68
CA ALA A 72 10.48 -3.97 8.87
C ALA A 72 11.75 -4.83 8.91
N SER A 73 11.72 -6.02 8.29
CA SER A 73 12.79 -7.00 8.40
C SER A 73 13.70 -7.11 7.18
N LYS A 74 13.25 -6.65 6.00
CA LYS A 74 13.92 -6.92 4.72
C LYS A 74 14.11 -5.70 3.83
N MET A 75 13.33 -4.64 4.01
CA MET A 75 13.42 -3.48 3.11
C MET A 75 14.31 -2.39 3.68
N THR A 76 15.09 -1.79 2.79
CA THR A 76 15.87 -0.57 3.09
C THR A 76 15.26 0.65 2.42
N LYS A 77 14.51 0.45 1.33
CA LYS A 77 13.83 1.54 0.62
C LYS A 77 12.62 2.03 1.40
N PRO A 78 12.42 3.36 1.49
CA PRO A 78 11.28 3.89 2.21
C PRO A 78 9.96 3.52 1.53
N VAL A 79 8.96 3.25 2.36
CA VAL A 79 7.60 2.89 1.91
C VAL A 79 6.61 3.92 2.45
N VAL A 80 5.69 4.34 1.58
CA VAL A 80 4.48 5.09 1.94
C VAL A 80 3.28 4.23 1.63
N ALA A 81 2.25 4.26 2.48
CA ALA A 81 1.06 3.46 2.28
C ALA A 81 -0.25 4.25 2.38
N TYR A 82 -1.29 3.68 1.77
CA TYR A 82 -2.68 4.06 1.97
C TYR A 82 -3.53 2.80 2.12
N ILE A 83 -4.43 2.78 3.11
CA ILE A 83 -5.39 1.69 3.32
C ILE A 83 -6.79 2.19 2.95
N ALA A 84 -7.38 1.60 1.91
CA ALA A 84 -8.75 1.87 1.50
C ALA A 84 -9.77 1.22 2.44
N GLY A 85 -10.95 1.83 2.57
CA GLY A 85 -12.06 1.29 3.37
C GLY A 85 -12.05 1.67 4.86
N GLN A 86 -11.33 2.74 5.26
CA GLN A 86 -11.30 3.21 6.65
C GLN A 86 -12.68 3.53 7.24
N THR A 87 -13.62 3.96 6.39
CA THR A 87 -14.99 4.32 6.78
C THR A 87 -15.99 3.18 6.57
N ALA A 88 -15.51 1.97 6.24
CA ALA A 88 -16.39 0.85 5.98
C ALA A 88 -17.12 0.42 7.27
N PRO A 89 -18.45 0.23 7.22
CA PRO A 89 -19.20 -0.22 8.37
C PRO A 89 -18.87 -1.68 8.70
N ALA A 90 -18.90 -2.02 10.00
CA ALA A 90 -18.63 -3.36 10.47
C ALA A 90 -19.58 -4.40 9.81
N GLY A 91 -19.03 -5.55 9.42
CA GLY A 91 -19.80 -6.66 8.86
C GLY A 91 -20.26 -6.48 7.41
N LYS A 92 -19.87 -5.40 6.71
CA LYS A 92 -20.12 -5.27 5.27
C LYS A 92 -18.95 -5.77 4.43
N LYS A 93 -19.29 -6.50 3.37
CA LYS A 93 -18.38 -6.86 2.29
C LYS A 93 -18.26 -5.67 1.34
N MET A 94 -17.03 -5.19 1.11
CA MET A 94 -16.76 -4.17 0.09
C MET A 94 -16.64 -4.81 -1.31
N GLY A 95 -16.55 -4.00 -2.36
CA GLY A 95 -16.67 -4.44 -3.75
C GLY A 95 -15.65 -5.50 -4.17
N HIS A 96 -14.44 -5.51 -3.60
CA HIS A 96 -13.47 -6.58 -3.84
C HIS A 96 -13.82 -7.83 -3.03
N ALA A 97 -13.79 -8.98 -3.71
CA ALA A 97 -14.20 -10.25 -3.14
C ALA A 97 -13.40 -10.66 -1.87
N GLY A 98 -12.17 -10.16 -1.72
CA GLY A 98 -11.31 -10.40 -0.56
C GLY A 98 -11.47 -9.43 0.63
N ALA A 99 -12.34 -8.43 0.56
CA ALA A 99 -12.55 -7.45 1.65
C ALA A 99 -13.53 -7.98 2.72
N ILE A 100 -13.13 -9.05 3.43
CA ILE A 100 -13.87 -9.59 4.57
C ILE A 100 -13.11 -9.27 5.85
N VAL A 101 -13.71 -8.45 6.72
CA VAL A 101 -13.21 -8.19 8.07
C VAL A 101 -13.84 -9.22 9.00
N SER A 102 -13.02 -10.07 9.63
CA SER A 102 -13.50 -11.13 10.54
C SER A 102 -12.71 -11.11 11.85
N GLY A 103 -13.43 -11.23 12.98
CA GLY A 103 -12.81 -11.38 14.30
C GLY A 103 -11.85 -10.25 14.73
N GLY A 104 -12.05 -9.01 14.26
CA GLY A 104 -11.18 -7.87 14.59
C GLY A 104 -9.87 -7.79 13.79
N LYS A 105 -9.57 -8.80 12.96
CA LYS A 105 -8.42 -8.81 12.05
C LYS A 105 -8.79 -8.27 10.67
N GLY A 106 -7.83 -7.61 10.02
CA GLY A 106 -8.01 -6.99 8.72
C GLY A 106 -8.79 -5.66 8.74
N THR A 107 -8.93 -5.02 9.91
CA THR A 107 -9.47 -3.66 9.97
C THR A 107 -8.46 -2.67 9.38
N ALA A 108 -8.95 -1.53 8.88
CA ALA A 108 -8.04 -0.49 8.38
C ALA A 108 -7.09 -0.01 9.48
N ALA A 109 -7.61 0.23 10.68
CA ALA A 109 -6.82 0.68 11.82
C ALA A 109 -5.68 -0.28 12.17
N ALA A 110 -5.96 -1.59 12.28
CA ALA A 110 -4.92 -2.58 12.58
C ALA A 110 -3.83 -2.63 11.51
N LYS A 111 -4.21 -2.52 10.23
CA LYS A 111 -3.25 -2.47 9.10
C LYS A 111 -2.39 -1.23 9.12
N MET A 112 -2.99 -0.07 9.38
CA MET A 112 -2.27 1.20 9.49
C MET A 112 -1.31 1.19 10.69
N GLU A 113 -1.70 0.61 11.81
CA GLU A 113 -0.85 0.44 13.00
C GLU A 113 0.33 -0.49 12.73
N ALA A 114 0.10 -1.64 12.09
CA ALA A 114 1.15 -2.56 11.70
C ALA A 114 2.18 -1.89 10.76
N LEU A 115 1.70 -1.20 9.72
CA LEU A 115 2.55 -0.48 8.78
C LEU A 115 3.31 0.67 9.45
N GLY A 116 2.64 1.48 10.27
CA GLY A 116 3.28 2.55 11.02
C GLY A 116 4.38 2.03 11.95
N SER A 117 4.14 0.89 12.61
CA SER A 117 5.14 0.22 13.45
C SER A 117 6.35 -0.30 12.67
N ALA A 118 6.17 -0.59 11.38
CA ALA A 118 7.24 -0.96 10.45
C ALA A 118 7.98 0.26 9.84
N GLY A 119 7.68 1.48 10.28
CA GLY A 119 8.30 2.71 9.78
C GLY A 119 7.69 3.23 8.48
N VAL A 120 6.55 2.69 8.05
CA VAL A 120 5.82 3.15 6.86
C VAL A 120 5.02 4.39 7.20
N GLN A 121 5.13 5.44 6.37
CA GLN A 121 4.25 6.59 6.49
C GLN A 121 2.89 6.26 5.86
N VAL A 122 1.81 6.40 6.62
CA VAL A 122 0.46 6.01 6.15
C VAL A 122 -0.43 7.23 6.01
N GLY A 123 -0.79 7.57 4.76
CA GLY A 123 -1.69 8.68 4.48
C GLY A 123 -3.15 8.35 4.79
N ALA A 124 -3.95 9.33 5.23
CA ALA A 124 -5.37 9.14 5.51
C ALA A 124 -6.22 9.03 4.23
N ASN A 125 -5.71 9.54 3.10
CA ASN A 125 -6.35 9.46 1.79
C ASN A 125 -5.28 9.38 0.66
N PRO A 126 -5.68 9.05 -0.59
CA PRO A 126 -4.72 8.91 -1.68
C PRO A 126 -3.91 10.18 -1.98
N THR A 127 -4.51 11.36 -1.86
CA THR A 127 -3.83 12.63 -2.12
C THR A 127 -2.75 12.90 -1.08
N GLU A 128 -3.05 12.67 0.21
CA GLU A 128 -2.07 12.77 1.28
C GLU A 128 -0.94 11.74 1.13
N ALA A 129 -1.26 10.48 0.79
CA ALA A 129 -0.23 9.48 0.49
C ALA A 129 0.66 9.91 -0.69
N GLY A 130 0.08 10.56 -1.70
CA GLY A 130 0.81 11.24 -2.77
C GLY A 130 1.80 12.28 -2.26
N SER A 131 1.35 13.20 -1.42
CA SER A 131 2.21 14.24 -0.82
C SER A 131 3.34 13.64 0.02
N LEU A 132 3.04 12.67 0.88
CA LEU A 132 4.05 11.98 1.70
C LEU A 132 5.12 11.31 0.83
N MET A 133 4.72 10.69 -0.28
CA MET A 133 5.67 10.07 -1.21
C MET A 133 6.56 11.10 -1.90
N VAL A 134 6.00 12.26 -2.28
CA VAL A 134 6.78 13.35 -2.86
C VAL A 134 7.85 13.83 -1.87
N ASP A 135 7.48 14.01 -0.61
CA ASP A 135 8.41 14.43 0.45
C ASP A 135 9.52 13.40 0.66
N VAL A 136 9.16 12.12 0.71
CA VAL A 136 10.12 11.00 0.80
C VAL A 136 11.10 11.04 -0.38
N VAL A 137 10.61 11.04 -1.62
CA VAL A 137 11.46 11.00 -2.82
C VAL A 137 12.39 12.21 -2.87
N ARG A 138 11.89 13.41 -2.57
CA ARG A 138 12.72 14.63 -2.55
C ARG A 138 13.76 14.65 -1.45
N SER A 139 13.54 13.94 -0.34
CA SER A 139 14.54 13.83 0.73
C SER A 139 15.70 12.86 0.42
N LEU A 140 15.53 12.01 -0.61
CA LEU A 140 16.56 11.07 -1.07
C LEU A 140 17.52 11.69 -2.10
N ALA A 141 17.17 12.85 -2.65
CA ALA A 141 17.96 13.60 -3.64
C ALA A 141 18.94 14.57 -2.96
#